data_AF-A0A2E8KPV7-F1
#
_entry.id   AF-A0A2E8KPV7-F1
#
_cell.length_a   1.000
_cell.length_b   1.000
_cell.length_c   1.000
_cell.angle_alpha   90.00
_cell.angle_beta   90.00
_cell.angle_gamma   90.00
#
_symmetry.space_group_name_H-M   'P 1'
#
loop_
_entity.id
_entity.type
_entity.pdbx_description
1 polymer ?
#
loop_
_entity_poly.entity_id
_entity_poly.type
_entity_poly.pdbx_seq_one_letter_code
_entity_poly.pdbx_strand_id
1 'polypeptide(L)'
;MGKTAQIRTISRTIKKAILLAVLCCVLIPSLSKAQTFVYTDQNLMWSQMACHVDGGVVREGPDWRGEITYTVSRDKIFHGYSSSAFDLAYTYRDGKLYIGDSYFTDAISYTFYDGQIFVGDSTFPLDLAYTLRPSNMRPDVFCIYKESSISPFDIVAFMQGEPTETEIFALLLTMALL
;
A
#
# COMPACT_ATOMS: atom_id res chain seq x y z
N MET A 1 -49.82 28.25 26.38
CA MET A 1 -49.77 27.05 25.49
C MET A 1 -48.62 27.04 24.47
N GLY A 2 -47.59 27.90 24.56
CA GLY A 2 -46.52 27.98 23.54
C GLY A 2 -45.21 27.20 23.82
N LYS A 3 -44.87 26.95 25.10
CA LYS A 3 -43.55 26.37 25.48
C LYS A 3 -43.39 24.88 25.13
N THR A 4 -44.45 24.09 25.27
CA THR A 4 -44.44 22.64 25.02
C THR A 4 -44.36 22.27 23.55
N ALA A 5 -44.87 23.12 22.65
CA ALA A 5 -44.76 22.93 21.20
C ALA A 5 -43.33 23.19 20.70
N GLN A 6 -42.66 24.23 21.22
CA GLN A 6 -41.31 24.61 20.82
C GLN A 6 -40.27 23.52 21.18
N ILE A 7 -40.39 22.91 22.36
CA ILE A 7 -39.48 21.84 22.84
C ILE A 7 -39.63 20.56 21.99
N ARG A 8 -40.86 20.21 21.58
CA ARG A 8 -41.11 19.05 20.70
C ARG A 8 -40.53 19.24 19.31
N THR A 9 -40.55 20.47 18.78
CA THR A 9 -39.94 20.80 17.48
C THR A 9 -38.41 20.70 17.55
N ILE A 10 -37.78 21.27 18.58
CA ILE A 10 -36.32 21.21 18.78
C ILE A 10 -35.84 19.75 18.92
N SER A 11 -36.55 18.92 19.70
CA SER A 11 -36.25 17.49 19.85
C SER A 11 -36.32 16.71 18.53
N ARG A 12 -37.26 17.05 17.65
CA ARG A 12 -37.37 16.43 16.32
C ARG A 12 -36.22 16.85 15.40
N THR A 13 -35.79 18.11 15.45
CA THR A 13 -34.66 18.60 14.65
C THR A 13 -33.34 17.96 15.09
N ILE A 14 -33.11 17.81 16.40
CA ILE A 14 -31.92 17.14 16.95
C ILE A 14 -31.89 15.66 16.56
N LYS A 15 -33.03 14.94 16.66
CA LYS A 15 -33.11 13.54 16.23
C LYS A 15 -32.86 13.36 14.74
N LYS A 16 -33.33 14.28 13.89
CA LYS A 16 -33.05 14.28 12.45
C LYS A 16 -31.57 14.57 12.15
N ALA A 17 -30.95 15.50 12.87
CA ALA A 17 -29.53 15.80 12.73
C ALA A 17 -28.65 14.60 13.14
N ILE A 18 -29.00 13.92 14.23
CA ILE A 18 -28.31 12.69 14.67
C ILE A 18 -28.49 11.57 13.65
N LEU A 19 -29.71 11.37 13.13
CA LEU A 19 -29.98 10.36 12.11
C LEU A 19 -29.23 10.63 10.80
N LEU A 20 -29.11 11.90 10.39
CA LEU A 20 -28.36 12.32 9.21
C LEU A 20 -26.85 12.13 9.39
N ALA A 21 -26.31 12.42 10.58
CA ALA A 21 -24.90 12.18 10.91
C ALA A 21 -24.56 10.69 10.91
N VAL A 22 -25.42 9.83 11.47
CA VAL A 22 -25.25 8.37 11.43
C VAL A 22 -25.34 7.84 10.01
N LEU A 23 -26.26 8.36 9.17
CA LEU A 23 -26.37 7.97 7.76
C LEU A 23 -25.13 8.36 6.94
N CYS A 24 -24.51 9.52 7.22
CA CYS A 24 -23.22 9.91 6.62
C CYS A 24 -22.05 9.02 7.08
N CYS A 25 -22.04 8.54 8.32
CA CYS A 25 -21.02 7.58 8.79
C CYS A 25 -21.17 6.18 8.18
N VAL A 26 -22.38 5.77 7.79
CA VAL A 26 -22.62 4.48 7.13
C VAL A 26 -22.34 4.53 5.61
N LEU A 27 -22.34 5.74 5.03
CA LEU A 27 -22.05 5.99 3.62
C LEU A 27 -20.59 6.41 3.36
N ILE A 28 -19.65 6.19 4.29
CA ILE A 28 -18.23 6.34 3.99
C ILE A 28 -17.98 5.43 2.78
N PRO A 29 -17.63 5.97 1.60
CA PRO A 29 -17.23 5.13 0.48
C PRO A 29 -16.08 4.30 1.03
N SER A 30 -16.19 2.97 0.95
CA SER A 30 -15.05 2.09 1.17
C SER A 30 -13.91 2.67 0.33
N LEU A 31 -12.90 3.21 1.01
CA LEU A 31 -11.81 3.98 0.41
C LEU A 31 -11.29 3.15 -0.77
N SER A 32 -11.58 3.60 -2.00
CA SER A 32 -11.08 2.92 -3.19
C SER A 32 -9.57 2.88 -3.03
N LYS A 33 -8.98 1.68 -2.99
CA LYS A 33 -7.53 1.56 -2.99
C LYS A 33 -7.02 2.33 -4.21
N ALA A 34 -6.20 3.35 -3.95
CA ALA A 34 -5.64 4.15 -5.03
C ALA A 34 -4.70 3.27 -5.86
N GLN A 35 -4.79 3.40 -7.18
CA GLN A 35 -3.89 2.71 -8.08
C GLN A 35 -2.46 3.23 -7.85
N THR A 36 -1.48 2.30 -7.84
CA THR A 36 -0.07 2.67 -7.78
C THR A 36 0.65 2.15 -9.02
N PHE A 37 1.46 3.00 -9.63
CA PHE A 37 2.25 2.70 -10.81
C PHE A 37 3.74 2.75 -10.49
N VAL A 38 4.52 1.81 -11.03
CA VAL A 38 5.96 1.74 -10.77
C VAL A 38 6.74 1.83 -12.07
N TYR A 39 7.76 2.69 -12.06
CA TYR A 39 8.60 3.00 -13.20
C TYR A 39 10.08 2.79 -12.83
N THR A 40 10.90 2.47 -13.82
CA THR A 40 12.37 2.40 -13.68
C THR A 40 13.06 3.69 -14.14
N ASP A 41 12.30 4.67 -14.64
CA ASP A 41 12.81 5.93 -15.16
C ASP A 41 12.01 7.12 -14.61
N GLN A 42 12.72 8.20 -14.28
CA GLN A 42 12.17 9.42 -13.66
C GLN A 42 11.16 10.18 -14.53
N ASN A 43 11.12 9.93 -15.85
CA ASN A 43 10.17 10.57 -16.75
C ASN A 43 8.75 10.00 -16.59
N LEU A 44 8.59 8.87 -15.90
CA LEU A 44 7.31 8.22 -15.61
C LEU A 44 6.48 7.96 -16.87
N MET A 45 7.16 7.56 -17.96
CA MET A 45 6.46 7.30 -19.21
C MET A 45 5.60 6.05 -19.08
N TRP A 46 4.33 6.14 -19.44
CA TRP A 46 3.38 5.02 -19.41
C TRP A 46 3.92 3.77 -20.11
N SER A 47 4.51 3.93 -21.31
CA SER A 47 5.07 2.80 -22.07
C SER A 47 6.29 2.13 -21.44
N GLN A 48 6.88 2.74 -20.39
CA GLN A 48 8.04 2.23 -19.65
C GLN A 48 7.67 1.82 -18.22
N MET A 49 6.39 1.80 -17.88
CA MET A 49 5.94 1.34 -16.58
C MET A 49 6.33 -0.13 -16.39
N ALA A 50 6.97 -0.44 -15.28
CA ALA A 50 7.48 -1.77 -14.96
C ALA A 50 6.36 -2.67 -14.44
N CYS A 51 5.57 -2.17 -13.51
CA CYS A 51 4.41 -2.87 -12.95
C CYS A 51 3.43 -1.87 -12.32
N HIS A 52 2.23 -2.34 -11.99
CA HIS A 52 1.24 -1.56 -11.24
C HIS A 52 0.41 -2.45 -10.33
N VAL A 53 -0.24 -1.82 -9.36
CA VAL A 53 -1.29 -2.44 -8.55
C VAL A 53 -2.60 -1.67 -8.71
N ASP A 54 -3.66 -2.40 -9.05
CA ASP A 54 -5.03 -1.87 -9.14
C ASP A 54 -6.01 -2.85 -8.47
N GLY A 55 -6.80 -2.34 -7.54
CA GLY A 55 -7.73 -3.17 -6.75
C GLY A 55 -7.04 -4.32 -5.99
N GLY A 56 -5.74 -4.17 -5.68
CA GLY A 56 -4.91 -5.23 -5.08
C GLY A 56 -4.30 -6.21 -6.07
N VAL A 57 -4.62 -6.15 -7.37
CA VAL A 57 -4.00 -7.02 -8.37
C VAL A 57 -2.72 -6.37 -8.88
N VAL A 58 -1.58 -7.05 -8.72
CA VAL A 58 -0.27 -6.60 -9.19
C VAL A 58 0.02 -7.20 -10.56
N ARG A 59 0.38 -6.35 -11.52
CA ARG A 59 0.64 -6.75 -12.91
C ARG A 59 1.93 -6.19 -13.44
N GLU A 60 2.59 -6.96 -14.30
CA GLU A 60 3.71 -6.47 -15.09
C GLU A 60 3.23 -5.55 -16.22
N GLY A 61 4.01 -4.50 -16.48
CA GLY A 61 3.80 -3.56 -17.56
C GLY A 61 2.57 -2.65 -17.40
N PRO A 62 2.32 -1.80 -18.41
CA PRO A 62 1.24 -0.81 -18.43
C PRO A 62 -0.13 -1.31 -18.80
N ASP A 63 -0.24 -2.51 -19.36
CA ASP A 63 -1.49 -3.01 -19.93
C ASP A 63 -2.28 -3.84 -18.90
N TRP A 64 -3.61 -3.78 -18.96
CA TRP A 64 -4.50 -4.68 -18.22
C TRP A 64 -4.32 -6.15 -18.62
N ARG A 65 -3.72 -6.39 -19.80
CA ARG A 65 -3.36 -7.72 -20.31
C ARG A 65 -2.02 -8.23 -19.77
N GLY A 66 -1.30 -7.41 -19.00
CA GLY A 66 -0.06 -7.80 -18.33
C GLY A 66 -0.26 -9.03 -17.43
N GLU A 67 0.81 -9.79 -17.27
CA GLU A 67 0.84 -10.97 -16.40
C GLU A 67 0.53 -10.52 -14.96
N ILE A 68 -0.26 -11.32 -14.24
CA ILE A 68 -0.57 -11.09 -12.83
C ILE A 68 0.45 -11.87 -12.03
N THR A 69 1.39 -11.18 -11.39
CA THR A 69 2.41 -11.81 -10.54
C THR A 69 1.87 -12.08 -9.15
N TYR A 70 1.10 -11.13 -8.59
CA TYR A 70 0.56 -11.23 -7.24
C TYR A 70 -0.84 -10.63 -7.11
N THR A 71 -1.55 -11.08 -6.09
CA THR A 71 -2.75 -10.43 -5.55
C THR A 71 -2.52 -10.06 -4.10
N VAL A 72 -2.75 -8.80 -3.75
CA VAL A 72 -2.69 -8.25 -2.41
C VAL A 72 -4.11 -8.11 -1.86
N SER A 73 -4.40 -8.85 -0.79
CA SER A 73 -5.65 -8.72 -0.05
C SER A 73 -5.34 -8.46 1.42
N ARG A 74 -5.61 -7.23 1.86
CA ARG A 74 -5.26 -6.71 3.19
C ARG A 74 -3.75 -6.82 3.43
N ASP A 75 -3.38 -7.68 4.37
CA ASP A 75 -2.05 -7.98 4.86
C ASP A 75 -1.40 -9.19 4.16
N LYS A 76 -2.06 -9.77 3.15
CA LYS A 76 -1.60 -10.99 2.49
C LYS A 76 -1.25 -10.76 1.03
N ILE A 77 -0.19 -11.41 0.58
CA ILE A 77 0.28 -11.43 -0.80
C ILE A 77 0.15 -12.88 -1.30
N PHE A 78 -0.60 -13.07 -2.37
CA PHE A 78 -0.84 -14.37 -3.01
C PHE A 78 -0.18 -14.41 -4.38
N HIS A 79 0.36 -15.55 -4.80
CA HIS A 79 0.84 -15.74 -6.15
C HIS A 79 -0.31 -15.69 -7.16
N GLY A 80 -0.07 -14.98 -8.27
CA GLY A 80 -1.03 -14.84 -9.36
C GLY A 80 -2.35 -14.18 -8.96
N TYR A 81 -3.41 -14.46 -9.72
CA TYR A 81 -4.76 -14.04 -9.39
C TYR A 81 -5.41 -15.01 -8.41
N SER A 82 -5.10 -14.86 -7.13
CA SER A 82 -5.58 -15.77 -6.09
C SER A 82 -5.89 -15.07 -4.77
N SER A 83 -6.73 -15.73 -3.99
CA SER A 83 -6.96 -15.45 -2.56
C SER A 83 -6.95 -16.74 -1.72
N SER A 84 -6.45 -17.83 -2.32
CA SER A 84 -6.38 -19.15 -1.70
C SER A 84 -5.20 -19.22 -0.74
N ALA A 85 -5.39 -19.88 0.40
CA ALA A 85 -4.29 -20.13 1.34
C ALA A 85 -3.15 -20.97 0.73
N PHE A 86 -3.43 -21.77 -0.32
CA PHE A 86 -2.41 -22.55 -1.03
C PHE A 86 -1.46 -21.69 -1.87
N ASP A 87 -1.90 -20.50 -2.27
CA ASP A 87 -1.11 -19.56 -3.08
C ASP A 87 -0.53 -18.43 -2.22
N LEU A 88 -0.69 -18.49 -0.89
CA LEU A 88 -0.18 -17.47 0.03
C LEU A 88 1.35 -17.44 0.01
N ALA A 89 1.90 -16.37 -0.55
CA ALA A 89 3.34 -16.14 -0.64
C ALA A 89 3.87 -15.52 0.65
N TYR A 90 3.22 -14.45 1.12
CA TYR A 90 3.64 -13.69 2.29
C TYR A 90 2.47 -13.15 3.10
N THR A 91 2.72 -12.94 4.39
CA THR A 91 1.83 -12.20 5.31
C THR A 91 2.62 -11.04 5.92
N TYR A 92 2.07 -9.84 5.84
CA TYR A 92 2.63 -8.62 6.39
C TYR A 92 1.98 -8.28 7.74
N ARG A 93 2.77 -8.23 8.81
CA ARG A 93 2.24 -7.99 10.16
C ARG A 93 3.27 -7.24 10.99
N ASP A 94 2.81 -6.22 11.69
CA ASP A 94 3.62 -5.45 12.66
C ASP A 94 4.95 -4.93 12.08
N GLY A 95 4.91 -4.39 10.86
CA GLY A 95 6.11 -3.90 10.20
C GLY A 95 6.95 -4.98 9.51
N LYS A 96 6.51 -6.24 9.46
CA LYS A 96 7.35 -7.38 9.06
C LYS A 96 6.69 -8.23 8.00
N LEU A 97 7.46 -8.63 6.99
CA LEU A 97 7.01 -9.52 5.92
C LEU A 97 7.44 -10.96 6.22
N TYR A 98 6.47 -11.80 6.57
CA TYR A 98 6.65 -13.22 6.86
C TYR A 98 6.41 -14.06 5.61
N ILE A 99 7.23 -15.09 5.40
CA ILE A 99 6.98 -16.12 4.40
C ILE A 99 5.73 -16.92 4.80
N GLY A 100 4.78 -17.05 3.87
CA GLY A 100 3.51 -17.74 4.08
C GLY A 100 2.67 -17.11 5.19
N ASP A 101 2.21 -17.92 6.14
CA ASP A 101 1.40 -17.50 7.30
C ASP A 101 2.16 -17.51 8.63
N SER A 102 3.48 -17.77 8.58
CA SER A 102 4.31 -18.06 9.75
C SER A 102 4.27 -16.99 10.85
N TYR A 103 4.50 -17.45 12.08
CA TYR A 103 4.65 -16.61 13.27
C TYR A 103 6.07 -16.65 13.86
N PHE A 104 6.99 -17.40 13.23
CA PHE A 104 8.37 -17.50 13.68
C PHE A 104 9.22 -16.35 13.13
N THR A 105 10.21 -15.92 13.92
CA THR A 105 11.13 -14.83 13.55
C THR A 105 11.99 -15.20 12.34
N ASP A 106 12.39 -16.46 12.23
CA ASP A 106 13.24 -16.94 11.13
C ASP A 106 12.50 -16.95 9.78
N ALA A 107 11.17 -16.78 9.78
CA ALA A 107 10.37 -16.65 8.58
C ALA A 107 10.20 -15.19 8.12
N ILE A 108 10.74 -14.21 8.86
CA ILE A 108 10.72 -12.80 8.46
C ILE A 108 11.76 -12.60 7.36
N SER A 109 11.29 -12.25 6.16
CA SER A 109 12.16 -11.91 5.04
C SER A 109 12.63 -10.46 5.10
N TYR A 110 11.74 -9.55 5.49
CA TYR A 110 12.02 -8.12 5.56
C TYR A 110 11.27 -7.43 6.70
N THR A 111 11.84 -6.33 7.18
CA THR A 111 11.22 -5.40 8.11
C THR A 111 11.07 -4.03 7.44
N PHE A 112 9.86 -3.48 7.46
CA PHE A 112 9.56 -2.11 7.07
C PHE A 112 9.48 -1.25 8.33
N TYR A 113 10.30 -0.21 8.40
CA TYR A 113 10.32 0.72 9.52
C TYR A 113 10.70 2.11 9.03
N ASP A 114 9.85 3.10 9.32
CA ASP A 114 10.09 4.53 9.02
C ASP A 114 10.49 4.81 7.56
N GLY A 115 9.78 4.20 6.60
CA GLY A 115 10.07 4.37 5.17
C GLY A 115 11.32 3.61 4.70
N GLN A 116 11.85 2.70 5.51
CA GLN A 116 13.03 1.90 5.19
C GLN A 116 12.69 0.42 5.17
N ILE A 117 13.36 -0.34 4.29
CA ILE A 117 13.25 -1.79 4.18
C ILE A 117 14.57 -2.41 4.60
N PHE A 118 14.54 -3.25 5.62
CA PHE A 118 15.67 -4.00 6.15
C PHE A 118 15.51 -5.49 5.85
N VAL A 119 16.61 -6.19 5.62
CA VAL A 119 16.64 -7.65 5.46
C VAL A 119 16.43 -8.33 6.81
N GLY A 120 15.52 -9.30 6.86
CA GLY A 120 15.22 -10.10 8.05
C GLY A 120 14.49 -9.32 9.15
N ASP A 121 14.56 -9.85 10.37
CA ASP A 121 14.05 -9.19 11.58
C ASP A 121 15.08 -8.20 12.15
N SER A 122 15.25 -7.07 11.46
CA SER A 122 16.30 -6.10 11.78
C SER A 122 15.88 -4.67 11.49
N THR A 123 16.49 -3.73 12.21
CA THR A 123 16.54 -2.30 11.88
C THR A 123 17.98 -1.78 11.97
N PHE A 124 18.97 -2.66 11.88
CA PHE A 124 20.38 -2.26 11.90
C PHE A 124 20.77 -1.65 10.55
N PRO A 125 21.58 -0.57 10.52
CA PRO A 125 21.95 0.08 9.28
C PRO A 125 22.64 -0.81 8.24
N LEU A 126 23.31 -1.88 8.67
CA LEU A 126 23.97 -2.84 7.76
C LEU A 126 22.99 -3.76 7.03
N ASP A 127 21.78 -3.92 7.56
CA ASP A 127 20.73 -4.75 6.95
C ASP A 127 19.78 -3.91 6.09
N LEU A 128 19.99 -2.60 5.98
CA LEU A 128 19.17 -1.69 5.19
C LEU A 128 19.29 -2.02 3.70
N ALA A 129 18.21 -2.50 3.10
CA ALA A 129 18.14 -2.77 1.67
C ALA A 129 17.75 -1.53 0.86
N TYR A 130 16.71 -0.82 1.32
CA TYR A 130 16.16 0.33 0.60
C TYR A 130 15.65 1.43 1.52
N THR A 131 15.70 2.67 1.04
CA THR A 131 15.03 3.82 1.65
C THR A 131 14.04 4.43 0.67
N LEU A 132 12.77 4.53 1.07
CA LEU A 132 11.71 5.17 0.30
C LEU A 132 11.61 6.64 0.72
N ARG A 133 11.64 7.55 -0.24
CA ARG A 133 11.48 8.99 0.02
C ARG A 133 10.60 9.64 -1.04
N PRO A 134 9.80 10.65 -0.69
CA PRO A 134 9.10 11.43 -1.70
C PRO A 134 10.10 12.13 -2.63
N SER A 135 9.75 12.23 -3.90
CA SER A 135 10.53 12.96 -4.89
C SER A 135 10.46 14.46 -4.59
N ASN A 136 11.61 15.12 -4.62
CA ASN A 136 11.71 16.58 -4.46
C ASN A 136 10.95 17.35 -5.56
N MET A 137 10.74 16.72 -6.73
CA MET A 137 10.09 17.36 -7.88
C MET A 137 8.60 17.03 -7.98
N ARG A 138 8.19 15.85 -7.49
CA ARG A 138 6.84 15.31 -7.62
C ARG A 138 6.43 14.65 -6.30
N PRO A 139 5.76 15.38 -5.39
CA PRO A 139 5.41 14.85 -4.06
C PRO A 139 4.51 13.62 -4.08
N ASP A 140 3.81 13.37 -5.19
CA ASP A 140 2.97 12.19 -5.47
C ASP A 140 3.78 10.94 -5.85
N VAL A 141 5.11 11.05 -5.91
CA VAL A 141 6.02 9.99 -6.33
C VAL A 141 7.01 9.67 -5.22
N PHE A 142 7.09 8.40 -4.84
CA PHE A 142 8.15 7.88 -3.98
C PHE A 142 9.31 7.35 -4.83
N CYS A 143 10.52 7.78 -4.52
CA CYS A 143 11.76 7.23 -5.04
C CYS A 143 12.27 6.15 -4.08
N ILE A 144 12.67 5.02 -4.64
CA ILE A 144 13.27 3.92 -3.88
C ILE A 144 14.78 3.97 -4.08
N TYR A 145 15.50 4.39 -3.05
CA TYR A 145 16.95 4.45 -3.06
C TYR A 145 17.53 3.13 -2.56
N LYS A 146 18.61 2.68 -3.17
CA LYS A 146 19.43 1.62 -2.61
C LYS A 146 20.03 2.07 -1.27
N GLU A 147 19.87 1.23 -0.25
CA GLU A 147 20.39 1.43 1.11
C GLU A 147 20.01 2.82 1.65
N SER A 148 20.94 3.55 2.26
CA SER A 148 20.74 4.91 2.77
C SER A 148 21.04 6.02 1.75
N SER A 149 21.27 5.67 0.48
CA SER A 149 21.76 6.63 -0.52
C SER A 149 20.83 7.85 -0.68
N ILE A 150 21.41 9.00 -1.01
CA ILE A 150 20.71 10.23 -1.38
C ILE A 150 20.92 10.61 -2.86
N SER A 151 21.74 9.82 -3.57
CA SER A 151 22.08 10.08 -4.97
C SER A 151 20.91 9.73 -5.89
N PRO A 152 20.55 10.59 -6.86
CA PRO A 152 19.52 10.24 -7.84
C PRO A 152 19.92 9.05 -8.73
N PHE A 153 21.21 8.73 -8.83
CA PHE A 153 21.70 7.58 -9.60
C PHE A 153 21.51 6.24 -8.88
N ASP A 154 21.23 6.25 -7.58
CA ASP A 154 20.99 5.04 -6.79
C ASP A 154 19.49 4.74 -6.61
N ILE A 155 18.63 5.45 -7.36
CA ILE A 155 17.20 5.17 -7.39
C ILE A 155 16.96 3.95 -8.27
N VAL A 156 16.31 2.93 -7.72
CA VAL A 156 16.01 1.68 -8.44
C VAL A 156 14.58 1.66 -9.00
N ALA A 157 13.68 2.45 -8.43
CA ALA A 157 12.30 2.59 -8.91
C ALA A 157 11.64 3.88 -8.43
N PHE A 158 10.59 4.27 -9.16
CA PHE A 158 9.72 5.40 -8.87
C PHE A 158 8.29 4.88 -8.74
N MET A 159 7.65 5.05 -7.59
CA MET A 159 6.25 4.67 -7.36
C MET A 159 5.37 5.91 -7.35
N GLN A 160 4.40 5.99 -8.25
CA GLN A 160 3.39 7.05 -8.26
C GLN A 160 2.08 6.53 -7.66
N GLY A 161 1.59 7.18 -6.60
CA GLY A 161 0.39 6.77 -5.86
C GLY A 161 0.64 6.68 -4.35
N GLU A 162 -0.33 6.12 -3.64
CA GLU A 162 -0.28 5.92 -2.18
C GLU A 162 -0.40 4.42 -1.84
N PRO A 163 0.60 3.59 -2.19
CA PRO A 163 0.55 2.17 -1.92
C PRO A 163 0.60 1.88 -0.42
N THR A 164 -0.11 0.85 0.00
CA THR A 164 0.08 0.26 1.33
C THR A 164 1.45 -0.42 1.42
N GLU A 165 1.97 -0.62 2.64
CA GLU A 165 3.25 -1.31 2.86
C GLU A 165 3.26 -2.73 2.25
N THR A 166 2.12 -3.44 2.32
CA THR A 166 1.97 -4.76 1.67
C THR A 166 2.04 -4.67 0.14
N GLU A 167 1.50 -3.61 -0.45
CA GLU A 167 1.61 -3.38 -1.91
C GLU A 167 3.01 -2.97 -2.32
N ILE A 168 3.72 -2.17 -1.51
CA ILE A 168 5.13 -1.86 -1.72
C ILE A 168 5.94 -3.15 -1.85
N PHE A 169 5.76 -4.10 -0.92
CA PHE A 169 6.43 -5.39 -1.00
C PHE A 169 6.06 -6.18 -2.26
N ALA A 170 4.77 -6.27 -2.60
CA ALA A 170 4.34 -7.02 -3.78
C ALA A 170 4.86 -6.43 -5.10
N LEU A 171 4.92 -5.09 -5.20
CA LEU A 171 5.49 -4.37 -6.34
C LEU A 171 7.01 -4.62 -6.44
N LEU A 172 7.72 -4.54 -5.33
CA LEU A 172 9.17 -4.80 -5.29
C LEU A 172 9.53 -6.26 -5.61
N LEU A 173 8.74 -7.23 -5.11
CA LEU A 173 8.86 -8.65 -5.46
C LEU A 173 8.65 -8.88 -6.96
N THR A 174 7.66 -8.20 -7.56
CA THR A 174 7.40 -8.26 -9.01
C THR A 174 8.59 -7.75 -9.81
N MET A 175 9.27 -6.72 -9.32
CA MET A 175 10.48 -6.18 -9.95
C MET A 175 11.75 -7.00 -9.65
N ALA A 176 11.66 -8.11 -8.90
CA ALA A 176 12.81 -8.87 -8.42
C ALA A 176 13.85 -8.03 -7.66
N LEU A 177 13.36 -7.04 -6.88
CA LEU A 177 14.20 -6.17 -6.04
C LEU A 177 14.30 -6.68 -4.59
N LEU A 178 13.59 -7.75 -4.23
CA LEU A 178 13.63 -8.44 -2.95
C LEU A 178 13.89 -9.92 -3.19
#